data_AF-A0A7V9HR58-F1
#
_entry.id   AF-A0A7V9HR58-F1
#
_cell.length_a   1.000
_cell.length_b   1.000
_cell.length_c   1.000
_cell.angle_alpha   90.00
_cell.angle_beta   90.00
_cell.angle_gamma   90.00
#
_symmetry.space_group_name_H-M   'P 1'
#
loop_
_entity.id
_entity.type
_entity.pdbx_description
1 polymer ?
#
loop_
_entity_poly.entity_id
_entity_poly.type
_entity_poly.pdbx_seq_one_letter_code
_entity_poly.pdbx_strand_id
1 'polypeptide(L)'
;TVPARIDGEAAYVSGRVEWCPQFDLIQMEDAGAIDAHPGIERGDVYVWAWIDEGEGLIRARCFAPDAGIAEDEATGSAALRLASKLGREIEVRQGRGSVIHARPLADGMVEIGGLVVEE
;
A
#
# COMPACT_ATOMS: atom_id res chain seq x y z
N THR A 1 21.71 0.87 -4.63
CA THR A 1 21.18 -0.50 -4.64
C THR A 1 19.99 -0.57 -3.71
N VAL A 2 18.93 -1.26 -4.07
CA VAL A 2 17.74 -1.46 -3.22
C VAL A 2 17.93 -2.75 -2.40
N PRO A 3 17.88 -2.71 -1.06
CA PRO A 3 17.94 -3.92 -0.25
C PRO A 3 16.74 -4.83 -0.53
N ALA A 4 16.99 -6.14 -0.65
CA ALA A 4 15.95 -7.14 -0.84
C ALA A 4 16.27 -8.39 -0.03
N ARG A 5 15.24 -9.08 0.45
CA ARG A 5 15.35 -10.37 1.14
C ARG A 5 14.20 -11.29 0.76
N ILE A 6 14.42 -12.60 0.94
CA ILE A 6 13.39 -13.63 0.84
C ILE A 6 13.19 -14.22 2.23
N ASP A 7 11.95 -14.50 2.60
CA ASP A 7 11.56 -15.09 3.88
C ASP A 7 10.41 -16.06 3.67
N GLY A 8 10.71 -17.36 3.75
CA GLY A 8 9.81 -18.40 3.27
C GLY A 8 9.44 -18.19 1.80
N GLU A 9 8.15 -18.03 1.53
CA GLU A 9 7.59 -17.81 0.20
C GLU A 9 7.41 -16.31 -0.14
N ALA A 10 7.74 -15.41 0.79
CA ALA A 10 7.57 -13.97 0.61
C ALA A 10 8.89 -13.30 0.17
N ALA A 11 8.76 -12.35 -0.76
CA ALA A 11 9.84 -11.47 -1.17
C ALA A 11 9.62 -10.06 -0.61
N TYR A 12 10.70 -9.46 -0.12
CA TYR A 12 10.70 -8.13 0.48
C TYR A 12 11.73 -7.23 -0.17
N VAL A 13 11.37 -5.95 -0.32
CA VAL A 13 12.27 -4.87 -0.73
C VAL A 13 12.15 -3.71 0.25
N SER A 14 13.25 -3.02 0.53
CA SER A 14 13.27 -1.83 1.39
C SER A 14 13.49 -0.57 0.58
N GLY A 15 12.61 0.41 0.77
CA GLY A 15 12.64 1.68 0.06
C GLY A 15 12.58 2.87 1.00
N ARG A 16 13.03 4.04 0.52
CA ARG A 16 12.77 5.31 1.20
C ARG A 16 11.51 5.96 0.63
N VAL A 17 10.80 6.71 1.46
CA VAL A 17 9.57 7.41 1.07
C VAL A 17 9.80 8.36 -0.10
N GLU A 18 10.95 9.05 -0.14
CA GLU A 18 11.29 9.97 -1.22
C GLU A 18 11.53 9.30 -2.57
N TRP A 19 11.65 7.97 -2.62
CA TRP A 19 11.74 7.22 -3.88
C TRP A 19 10.36 6.93 -4.50
N CYS A 20 9.30 7.07 -3.71
CA CYS A 20 7.94 6.74 -4.12
C CYS A 20 7.28 7.92 -4.84
N PRO A 21 6.41 7.66 -5.83
CA PRO A 21 5.51 8.67 -6.37
C PRO A 21 4.68 9.34 -5.25
N GLN A 22 4.27 10.58 -5.47
CA GLN A 22 3.36 11.23 -4.54
C GLN A 22 1.94 10.71 -4.76
N PHE A 23 1.31 10.27 -3.68
CA PHE A 23 -0.11 9.90 -3.64
C PHE A 23 -0.79 10.74 -2.55
N ASP A 24 -1.99 11.20 -2.81
CA ASP A 24 -2.85 11.70 -1.73
C ASP A 24 -3.40 10.51 -0.94
N LEU A 25 -2.94 10.39 0.31
CA LEU A 25 -3.34 9.31 1.22
C LEU A 25 -4.60 9.71 1.96
N ILE A 26 -5.75 9.21 1.50
CA ILE A 26 -7.08 9.61 1.97
C ILE A 26 -7.64 8.50 2.85
N GLN A 27 -7.78 8.79 4.14
CA GLN A 27 -8.47 7.88 5.07
C GLN A 27 -9.98 8.03 4.89
N MET A 28 -10.67 6.91 4.67
CA MET A 28 -12.13 6.81 4.61
C MET A 28 -12.70 6.22 5.90
N GLU A 29 -14.03 6.25 6.03
CA GLU A 29 -14.74 5.78 7.23
C GLU A 29 -14.53 4.30 7.50
N ASP A 30 -14.73 3.45 6.49
CA ASP A 30 -14.65 2.00 6.61
C ASP A 30 -14.30 1.30 5.29
N ALA A 31 -14.15 -0.01 5.35
CA ALA A 31 -13.86 -0.84 4.18
C ALA A 31 -14.98 -0.80 3.11
N GLY A 32 -16.24 -0.64 3.51
CA GLY A 32 -17.37 -0.56 2.58
C GLY A 32 -17.32 0.72 1.75
N ALA A 33 -16.89 1.83 2.35
CA ALA A 33 -16.67 3.09 1.66
C ALA A 33 -15.53 2.99 0.63
N ILE A 34 -14.48 2.21 0.94
CA ILE A 34 -13.40 1.91 -0.01
C ILE A 34 -13.92 1.08 -1.20
N ASP A 35 -14.68 0.02 -0.92
CA ASP A 35 -15.23 -0.85 -1.96
C ASP A 35 -16.22 -0.11 -2.86
N ALA A 36 -17.01 0.81 -2.30
CA ALA A 36 -17.96 1.65 -3.03
C ALA A 36 -17.31 2.84 -3.76
N HIS A 37 -16.02 3.10 -3.57
CA HIS A 37 -15.36 4.26 -4.16
C HIS A 37 -15.44 4.23 -5.70
N PRO A 38 -15.93 5.29 -6.37
CA PRO A 38 -16.17 5.27 -7.81
C PRO A 38 -14.90 5.40 -8.67
N GLY A 39 -13.76 5.64 -8.03
CA GLY A 39 -12.51 6.03 -8.68
C GLY A 39 -12.40 7.54 -8.84
N ILE A 40 -11.38 7.99 -9.56
CA ILE A 40 -11.14 9.41 -9.86
C ILE A 40 -10.66 9.58 -11.31
N GLU A 41 -10.82 10.79 -11.86
CA GLU A 41 -10.43 11.10 -13.24
C GLU A 41 -9.09 11.82 -13.37
N ARG A 42 -8.55 12.40 -12.30
CA ARG A 42 -7.29 13.18 -12.28
C ARG A 42 -6.60 13.13 -10.93
N GLY A 43 -5.27 13.19 -10.92
CA GLY A 43 -4.43 13.08 -9.73
C GLY A 43 -4.22 11.62 -9.32
N ASP A 44 -3.30 11.36 -8.40
CA ASP A 44 -3.01 10.01 -7.92
C ASP A 44 -3.40 9.89 -6.43
N VAL A 45 -4.36 9.03 -6.13
CA VAL A 45 -4.91 8.88 -4.78
C VAL A 45 -4.82 7.44 -4.29
N TYR A 46 -4.53 7.31 -3.01
CA TYR A 46 -4.57 6.05 -2.28
C TYR A 46 -5.62 6.17 -1.18
N VAL A 47 -6.80 5.61 -1.44
CA VAL A 47 -7.89 5.57 -0.47
C VAL A 47 -7.69 4.37 0.43
N TRP A 48 -7.83 4.56 1.74
CA TRP A 48 -7.63 3.49 2.70
C TRP A 48 -8.56 3.64 3.92
N ALA A 49 -8.89 2.54 4.58
CA ALA A 49 -9.61 2.53 5.84
C ALA A 49 -9.11 1.40 6.72
N TRP A 50 -9.20 1.58 8.04
CA TRP A 50 -8.93 0.51 8.98
C TRP A 50 -10.01 -0.57 8.87
N ILE A 51 -9.59 -1.82 8.68
CA ILE A 51 -10.43 -3.00 8.97
C ILE A 51 -10.30 -3.31 10.46
N ASP A 52 -9.05 -3.31 10.95
CA ASP A 52 -8.71 -3.45 12.36
C ASP A 52 -7.47 -2.61 12.65
N GLU A 53 -7.66 -1.50 13.36
CA GLU A 53 -6.55 -0.62 13.72
C GLU A 53 -5.62 -1.26 14.76
N GLY A 54 -6.10 -2.13 15.64
CA GLY A 54 -5.24 -2.81 16.61
C GLY A 54 -4.21 -3.68 15.92
N GLU A 55 -4.67 -4.50 14.97
CA GLU A 55 -3.84 -5.43 14.19
C GLU A 55 -3.11 -4.78 13.00
N GLY A 56 -3.39 -3.50 12.71
CA GLY A 56 -2.78 -2.80 11.58
C GLY A 56 -3.34 -3.25 10.22
N LEU A 57 -4.55 -3.80 10.20
CA LEU A 57 -5.19 -4.33 9.00
C LEU A 57 -5.97 -3.25 8.26
N ILE A 58 -5.65 -3.05 6.99
CA ILE A 58 -6.17 -1.97 6.14
C ILE A 58 -6.87 -2.54 4.91
N ARG A 59 -7.98 -1.89 4.52
CA ARG A 59 -8.57 -2.00 3.19
C ARG A 59 -8.10 -0.79 2.36
N ALA A 60 -7.60 -1.00 1.14
CA ALA A 60 -7.17 0.10 0.28
C ALA A 60 -7.45 -0.12 -1.21
N ARG A 61 -7.54 0.98 -1.96
CA ARG A 61 -7.55 1.00 -3.43
C ARG A 61 -6.66 2.15 -3.92
N CYS A 62 -5.99 1.95 -5.05
CA CYS A 62 -5.12 2.95 -5.65
C CYS A 62 -5.66 3.35 -7.01
N PHE A 63 -5.85 4.65 -7.22
CA PHE A 63 -6.22 5.21 -8.52
C PHE A 63 -5.11 6.16 -8.95
N ALA A 64 -4.52 5.92 -10.12
CA ALA A 64 -3.38 6.69 -10.61
C ALA A 64 -3.57 7.16 -12.07
N PRO A 65 -4.63 7.92 -12.38
CA PRO A 65 -4.91 8.39 -13.74
C PRO A 65 -3.81 9.29 -14.31
N ASP A 66 -3.03 10.01 -13.49
CA ASP A 66 -1.91 10.81 -14.01
C ASP A 66 -0.75 9.90 -14.49
N ALA A 67 -0.68 8.67 -13.95
CA ALA A 67 0.17 7.59 -14.46
C ALA A 67 -0.49 6.77 -15.60
N GLY A 68 -1.70 7.14 -16.03
CA GLY A 68 -2.46 6.41 -17.04
C GLY A 68 -3.11 5.11 -16.54
N ILE A 69 -3.18 4.92 -15.22
CA ILE A 69 -3.72 3.71 -14.59
C ILE A 69 -5.03 4.06 -13.89
N ALA A 70 -6.15 3.56 -14.42
CA ALA A 70 -7.45 3.82 -13.82
C ALA A 70 -7.52 3.31 -12.37
N GLU A 71 -7.10 2.07 -12.14
CA GLU A 71 -6.95 1.47 -10.82
C GLU A 71 -5.77 0.49 -10.83
N ASP A 72 -4.90 0.59 -9.83
CA ASP A 72 -3.82 -0.35 -9.58
C ASP A 72 -4.20 -1.28 -8.43
N GLU A 73 -4.21 -2.57 -8.72
CA GLU A 73 -4.64 -3.63 -7.80
C GLU A 73 -3.59 -3.90 -6.70
N ALA A 74 -2.32 -3.54 -6.91
CA ALA A 74 -1.25 -3.79 -5.95
C ALA A 74 -0.12 -2.72 -6.01
N THR A 75 -0.20 -1.71 -5.13
CA THR A 75 0.68 -0.53 -5.18
C THR A 75 1.59 -0.48 -3.97
N GLY A 76 2.71 -1.20 -4.04
CA GLY A 76 3.71 -1.26 -2.96
C GLY A 76 4.26 0.11 -2.56
N SER A 77 4.44 1.03 -3.51
CA SER A 77 4.94 2.39 -3.24
C SER A 77 3.95 3.24 -2.42
N ALA A 78 2.63 3.07 -2.64
CA ALA A 78 1.62 3.77 -1.87
C ALA A 78 1.50 3.18 -0.45
N ALA A 79 1.52 1.85 -0.32
CA ALA A 79 1.58 1.16 0.98
C ALA A 79 2.83 1.56 1.79
N LEU A 80 3.97 1.71 1.11
CA LEU A 80 5.22 2.21 1.71
C LEU A 80 5.03 3.59 2.33
N ARG A 81 4.46 4.54 1.57
CA ARG A 81 4.19 5.91 2.05
C ARG A 81 3.20 5.90 3.21
N LEU A 82 2.18 5.04 3.16
CA LEU A 82 1.19 4.92 4.22
C LEU A 82 1.80 4.38 5.52
N ALA A 83 2.56 3.29 5.46
CA ALA A 83 3.26 2.73 6.62
C ALA A 83 4.20 3.76 7.26
N SER A 84 4.94 4.52 6.43
CA SER A 84 5.78 5.62 6.94
C SER A 84 4.96 6.73 7.61
N LYS A 85 3.85 7.16 6.99
CA LYS A 85 2.97 8.21 7.55
C LYS A 85 2.36 7.79 8.88
N LEU A 86 1.95 6.53 9.00
CA LEU A 86 1.36 5.97 10.22
C LEU A 86 2.42 5.61 11.28
N GLY A 87 3.69 5.47 10.88
CA GLY A 87 4.78 5.14 11.80
C GLY A 87 4.68 3.72 12.38
N ARG A 88 4.00 2.79 11.69
CA ARG A 88 3.75 1.43 12.17
C ARG A 88 3.68 0.41 11.04
N GLU A 89 3.81 -0.86 11.41
CA GLU A 89 3.55 -1.99 10.54
C GLU A 89 2.06 -2.09 10.20
N ILE A 90 1.78 -2.41 8.94
CA ILE A 90 0.44 -2.57 8.37
C ILE A 90 0.39 -3.77 7.41
N GLU A 91 -0.77 -4.43 7.40
CA GLU A 91 -1.18 -5.38 6.36
C GLU A 91 -2.27 -4.70 5.52
N VAL A 92 -2.01 -4.53 4.23
CA VAL A 92 -2.93 -3.86 3.31
C VAL A 92 -3.59 -4.90 2.40
N ARG A 93 -4.90 -5.02 2.50
CA ARG A 93 -5.75 -5.70 1.51
C ARG A 93 -6.10 -4.71 0.41
N GLN A 94 -5.33 -4.74 -0.67
CA GLN A 94 -5.49 -3.83 -1.81
C GLN A 94 -6.27 -4.48 -2.96
N GLY A 95 -7.09 -3.66 -3.62
CA GLY A 95 -7.75 -4.06 -4.86
C GLY A 95 -8.70 -5.23 -4.62
N ARG A 96 -8.68 -6.22 -5.50
CA ARG A 96 -9.58 -7.38 -5.49
C ARG A 96 -9.02 -8.60 -4.75
N GLY A 97 -7.74 -8.61 -4.42
CA GLY A 97 -7.14 -9.79 -3.78
C GLY A 97 -5.69 -9.68 -3.32
N SER A 98 -5.05 -8.51 -3.43
CA SER A 98 -3.65 -8.36 -3.07
C SER A 98 -3.48 -8.12 -1.58
N VAL A 99 -2.48 -8.78 -0.98
CA VAL A 99 -2.02 -8.51 0.38
C VAL A 99 -0.60 -7.96 0.31
N ILE A 100 -0.42 -6.76 0.86
CA ILE A 100 0.86 -6.07 0.92
C ILE A 100 1.21 -5.85 2.39
N HIS A 101 2.34 -6.38 2.82
CA HIS A 101 2.91 -6.08 4.13
C HIS A 101 3.84 -4.88 3.99
N ALA A 102 3.73 -3.91 4.90
CA ALA A 102 4.62 -2.76 4.94
C ALA A 102 5.00 -2.42 6.39
N ARG A 103 6.30 -2.26 6.66
CA ARG A 103 6.80 -1.92 7.99
C ARG A 103 7.94 -0.90 7.95
N PRO A 104 7.89 0.17 8.75
CA PRO A 104 9.03 1.06 8.94
C PRO A 104 10.22 0.33 9.58
N LEU A 105 11.43 0.65 9.14
CA LEU A 105 12.68 0.15 9.69
C LEU A 105 13.39 1.25 10.50
N ALA A 106 14.31 0.84 11.38
CA ALA A 106 15.03 1.75 12.27
C ALA A 106 15.97 2.73 11.54
N ASP A 107 16.35 2.43 10.30
CA ASP A 107 17.23 3.26 9.46
C ASP A 107 16.47 4.27 8.59
N GLY A 108 15.17 4.42 8.83
CA GLY A 108 14.27 5.32 8.10
C GLY A 108 13.83 4.78 6.73
N MET A 109 14.19 3.55 6.38
CA MET A 109 13.55 2.85 5.26
C MET A 109 12.20 2.26 5.69
N VAL A 110 11.44 1.83 4.70
CA VAL A 110 10.25 1.02 4.89
C VAL A 110 10.41 -0.23 4.05
N GLU A 111 10.25 -1.38 4.70
CA GLU A 111 10.21 -2.66 4.02
C GLU A 111 8.79 -2.93 3.53
N ILE A 112 8.67 -3.35 2.28
CA ILE A 112 7.43 -3.84 1.70
C ILE A 112 7.62 -5.26 1.20
N GLY A 113 6.58 -6.08 1.30
CA GLY A 113 6.57 -7.41 0.74
C GLY A 113 5.15 -7.90 0.52
N GLY A 114 5.04 -9.05 -0.11
CA GLY A 114 3.78 -9.70 -0.38
C GLY A 114 4.01 -11.13 -0.82
N LEU A 115 2.92 -11.86 -0.95
CA LEU A 115 2.93 -13.18 -1.56
C LEU A 115 2.53 -13.05 -3.03
N VAL A 116 3.24 -13.75 -3.90
CA VAL A 116 2.88 -13.93 -5.31
C VAL A 116 2.51 -15.38 -5.48
N VAL A 117 1.33 -15.65 -6.03
CA VAL A 117 0.97 -17.00 -6.49
C VAL A 117 1.31 -17.11 -7.98
N GLU A 118 1.96 -18.19 -8.39
CA GLU A 118 2.06 -18.54 -9.82
C GLU A 118 0.67 -18.95 -10.32
N GLU A 119 0.29 -18.51 -11.53
CA GLU A 119 -0.95 -18.96 -12.22
C GLU A 119 -0.87 -20.42 -12.67
#